data_AF-A0A4X1VJ07-F1
#
_entry.id   AF-A0A4X1VJ07-F1
#
_cell.length_a   1.000
_cell.length_b   1.000
_cell.length_c   1.000
_cell.angle_alpha   90.00
_cell.angle_beta   90.00
_cell.angle_gamma   90.00
#
_symmetry.space_group_name_H-M   'P 1'
#
loop_
_entity.id
_entity.type
_entity.pdbx_description
1 polymer ?
#
loop_
_entity_poly.entity_id
_entity_poly.type
_entity_poly.pdbx_seq_one_letter_code
_entity_poly.pdbx_strand_id
1 'polypeptide(L)'
;MAEMQGLMERLERAVGRLELLSAGSHQPPGDCGGINGVNGGVAPSVEAFDKLMNGMVAEFLKKSRILAGDVETHAEMVHSAFQAQRAFLLMASQYQQPQEGPVASTASALSVLSLGPGLPPPPPPPPPPGPPPLFESEGRREEPSPSRSALFAQLNQGEAITRGLRHVTDDQKTYKNPSLRAPGGQTPSPTKSHSPGPKSPHSHPPKKHAPMLELEGKKWRIEYQEDRNDLVISETELRQVAYIFKCNKSTLQIKGKINSIIVDNCKKFGLVFDNAVGIVEVINSKDIQMQVMGKVPTISINKTEGCHIYLSEDALDCDIVSAKSSEMNILIPRDGDYREFPVPEQFKTAWDGSKLVTEPTEIM
;
A
#
# COMPACT_ATOMS: atom_id res chain seq x y z
N MET A 1 -19.51 57.13 1.06
CA MET A 1 -18.98 57.11 -0.33
C MET A 1 -17.51 57.51 -0.36
N ALA A 2 -17.13 58.77 -0.12
CA ALA A 2 -15.73 59.23 -0.28
C ALA A 2 -14.68 58.47 0.57
N GLU A 3 -14.93 58.17 1.85
CA GLU A 3 -13.94 57.47 2.70
C GLU A 3 -13.60 56.06 2.22
N MET A 4 -14.59 55.31 1.70
CA MET A 4 -14.39 53.92 1.28
C MET A 4 -13.50 53.84 0.03
N GLN A 5 -13.58 54.84 -0.84
CA GLN A 5 -12.75 54.96 -2.03
C GLN A 5 -11.31 55.35 -1.67
N GLY A 6 -11.12 56.25 -0.70
CA GLY A 6 -9.79 56.57 -0.15
C GLY A 6 -9.13 55.42 0.61
N LEU A 7 -9.89 54.47 1.16
CA LEU A 7 -9.36 53.22 1.72
C LEU A 7 -8.93 52.23 0.62
N MET A 8 -9.70 52.13 -0.47
CA MET A 8 -9.38 51.28 -1.62
C MET A 8 -8.10 51.75 -2.33
N GLU A 9 -7.97 53.04 -2.64
CA GLU A 9 -6.75 53.61 -3.24
C GLU A 9 -5.51 53.40 -2.35
N ARG A 10 -5.67 53.49 -1.03
CA ARG A 10 -4.58 53.23 -0.07
C ARG A 10 -4.18 51.75 -0.03
N LEU A 11 -5.14 50.84 -0.22
CA LEU A 11 -4.88 49.40 -0.27
C LEU A 11 -4.16 49.03 -1.57
N GLU A 12 -4.63 49.49 -2.73
CA GLU A 12 -3.98 49.28 -4.02
C GLU A 12 -2.54 49.84 -4.03
N ARG A 13 -2.34 51.03 -3.44
CA ARG A 13 -1.01 51.65 -3.32
C ARG A 13 -0.10 50.95 -2.30
N ALA A 14 -0.66 50.18 -1.36
CA ALA A 14 0.13 49.31 -0.47
C ALA A 14 0.51 48.00 -1.16
N VAL A 15 -0.42 47.37 -1.90
CA VAL A 15 -0.19 46.16 -2.70
C VAL A 15 0.89 46.40 -3.76
N GLY A 16 0.76 47.46 -4.58
CA GLY A 16 1.76 47.77 -5.60
C GLY A 16 3.16 48.08 -5.06
N ARG A 17 3.27 48.58 -3.80
CA ARG A 17 4.57 48.75 -3.13
C ARG A 17 5.14 47.43 -2.61
N LEU A 18 4.29 46.47 -2.22
CA LEU A 18 4.72 45.14 -1.82
C LEU A 18 5.20 44.32 -3.03
N GLU A 19 4.52 44.45 -4.17
CA GLU A 19 4.93 43.83 -5.45
C GLU A 19 6.26 44.40 -5.97
N LEU A 20 6.46 45.72 -5.88
CA LEU A 20 7.75 46.37 -6.22
C LEU A 20 8.90 45.91 -5.31
N LEU A 21 8.64 45.61 -4.03
CA LEU A 21 9.64 45.03 -3.13
C LEU A 21 9.91 43.56 -3.44
N SER A 22 8.89 42.80 -3.86
CA SER A 22 9.04 41.39 -4.27
C SER A 22 9.75 41.22 -5.61
N ALA A 23 9.67 42.21 -6.51
CA ALA A 23 10.35 42.19 -7.81
C ALA A 23 11.84 42.55 -7.74
N GLY A 24 12.32 43.08 -6.61
CA GLY A 24 13.66 43.67 -6.47
C GLY A 24 14.81 42.71 -6.19
N SER A 25 14.59 41.40 -6.00
CA SER A 25 15.63 40.46 -5.53
C SER A 25 16.19 39.49 -6.59
N HIS A 26 15.95 39.72 -7.88
CA HIS A 26 16.46 38.84 -8.95
C HIS A 26 17.24 39.57 -10.05
N GLN A 27 18.57 39.64 -9.87
CA GLN A 27 19.51 39.58 -11.00
C GLN A 27 20.80 38.86 -10.54
N PRO A 28 21.44 38.00 -11.38
CA PRO A 28 22.27 36.91 -10.88
C PRO A 28 23.78 37.20 -10.90
N PRO A 29 24.56 36.36 -10.20
CA PRO A 29 25.82 35.87 -10.75
C PRO A 29 25.96 34.33 -10.71
N GLY A 30 26.44 33.78 -11.83
CA GLY A 30 27.35 32.63 -11.94
C GLY A 30 27.13 31.36 -11.09
N ASP A 31 26.55 30.35 -11.75
CA ASP A 31 27.00 28.94 -11.84
C ASP A 31 27.38 28.10 -10.58
N CYS A 32 27.28 26.78 -10.73
CA CYS A 32 27.73 25.72 -9.82
C CYS A 32 26.90 25.40 -8.55
N GLY A 33 25.96 24.45 -8.71
CA GLY A 33 25.79 23.30 -7.80
C GLY A 33 25.34 23.53 -6.35
N GLY A 34 24.03 23.53 -6.10
CA GLY A 34 23.43 23.45 -4.76
C GLY A 34 22.54 22.22 -4.57
N ILE A 35 23.00 21.25 -3.77
CA ILE A 35 22.17 20.16 -3.22
C ILE A 35 21.79 20.47 -1.77
N ASN A 36 20.64 19.92 -1.34
CA ASN A 36 19.95 20.08 -0.05
C ASN A 36 19.04 21.31 0.04
N GLY A 37 17.74 21.06 0.08
CA GLY A 37 16.73 22.11 0.26
C GLY A 37 16.36 22.33 1.72
N VAL A 38 15.95 23.56 2.03
CA VAL A 38 14.54 23.84 2.34
C VAL A 38 14.19 25.13 1.60
N ASN A 39 13.49 25.02 0.46
CA ASN A 39 12.85 26.18 -0.16
C ASN A 39 11.43 26.27 0.40
N GLY A 40 11.06 27.42 0.97
CA GLY A 40 9.67 27.72 1.38
C GLY A 40 8.71 27.96 0.20
N GLY A 41 8.99 27.33 -0.94
CA GLY A 41 8.18 27.38 -2.15
C GLY A 41 7.23 26.19 -2.24
N VAL A 42 6.20 26.34 -3.07
CA VAL A 42 5.24 25.27 -3.36
C VAL A 42 5.95 24.13 -4.10
N ALA A 43 5.64 22.88 -3.77
CA ALA A 43 6.31 21.74 -4.40
C ALA A 43 6.02 21.69 -5.92
N PRO A 44 6.99 21.29 -6.77
CA PRO A 44 6.82 21.31 -8.24
C PRO A 44 5.60 20.52 -8.75
N SER A 45 5.18 19.47 -8.03
CA SER A 45 3.95 18.72 -8.32
C SER A 45 2.68 19.55 -8.10
N VAL A 46 2.64 20.34 -7.03
CA VAL A 46 1.53 21.25 -6.73
C VAL A 46 1.53 22.43 -7.70
N GLU A 47 2.69 22.98 -8.07
CA GLU A 47 2.77 24.03 -9.10
C GLU A 47 2.28 23.54 -10.48
N ALA A 48 2.59 22.30 -10.86
CA ALA A 48 2.08 21.68 -12.08
C ALA A 48 0.56 21.49 -12.03
N PHE A 49 0.02 21.10 -10.87
CA PHE A 49 -1.42 20.98 -10.65
C PHE A 49 -2.13 22.35 -10.67
N ASP A 50 -1.49 23.40 -10.16
CA ASP A 50 -2.02 24.77 -10.20
C ASP A 50 -2.07 25.33 -11.63
N LYS A 51 -1.09 24.98 -12.48
CA LYS A 51 -1.14 25.27 -13.93
C LYS A 51 -2.28 24.53 -14.63
N LEU A 52 -2.57 23.29 -14.25
CA LEU A 52 -3.71 22.52 -14.76
C LEU A 52 -5.06 23.17 -14.36
N MET A 53 -5.18 23.58 -13.10
CA MET A 53 -6.35 24.25 -12.54
C MET A 53 -6.62 25.61 -13.21
N ASN A 54 -5.60 26.45 -13.31
CA ASN A 54 -5.70 27.78 -13.90
C ASN A 54 -5.81 27.77 -15.43
N GLY A 55 -5.49 26.65 -16.07
CA GLY A 55 -5.64 26.43 -17.52
C GLY A 55 -6.94 25.71 -17.87
N MET A 56 -6.86 24.39 -18.04
CA MET A 56 -7.94 23.59 -18.63
C MET A 56 -9.19 23.54 -17.77
N VAL A 57 -9.05 23.47 -16.43
CA VAL A 57 -10.21 23.43 -15.53
C VAL A 57 -10.92 24.78 -15.49
N ALA A 58 -10.18 25.90 -15.47
CA ALA A 58 -10.76 27.24 -15.55
C ALA A 58 -11.53 27.49 -16.87
N GLU A 59 -10.97 27.09 -18.02
CA GLU A 59 -11.65 27.19 -19.32
C GLU A 59 -12.87 26.26 -19.43
N PHE A 60 -12.81 25.06 -18.84
CA PHE A 60 -13.98 24.19 -18.71
C PHE A 60 -15.09 24.87 -17.91
N LEU A 61 -14.79 25.39 -16.71
CA LEU A 61 -15.77 26.08 -15.85
C LEU A 61 -16.39 27.32 -16.51
N LYS A 62 -15.59 28.05 -17.29
CA LYS A 62 -16.06 29.21 -18.05
C LYS A 62 -17.04 28.80 -19.16
N LYS A 63 -16.78 27.69 -19.85
CA LYS A 63 -17.69 27.16 -20.89
C LYS A 63 -18.96 26.55 -20.31
N SER A 64 -18.86 25.81 -19.20
CA SER A 64 -20.03 25.23 -18.52
C SER A 64 -21.01 26.30 -18.02
N ARG A 65 -20.51 27.44 -17.54
CA ARG A 65 -21.33 28.60 -17.15
C ARG A 65 -22.06 29.30 -18.30
N ILE A 66 -21.62 29.11 -19.55
CA ILE A 66 -22.36 29.58 -20.74
C ILE A 66 -23.56 28.66 -21.03
N LEU A 67 -23.45 27.37 -20.69
CA LEU A 67 -24.50 26.37 -20.92
C LEU A 67 -25.55 26.36 -19.80
N ALA A 68 -25.17 26.78 -18.59
CA ALA A 68 -26.01 26.92 -17.40
C ALA A 68 -26.72 25.61 -16.95
N GLY A 69 -27.52 25.71 -15.88
CA GLY A 69 -28.31 24.60 -15.35
C GLY A 69 -27.45 23.43 -14.89
N ASP A 70 -27.90 22.20 -15.15
CA ASP A 70 -27.21 20.98 -14.70
C ASP A 70 -25.74 20.92 -15.14
N VAL A 71 -25.38 21.48 -16.30
CA VAL A 71 -23.99 21.48 -16.79
C VAL A 71 -23.08 22.37 -15.93
N GLU A 72 -23.60 23.49 -15.44
CA GLU A 72 -22.92 24.37 -14.49
C GLU A 72 -22.75 23.67 -13.13
N THR A 73 -23.81 23.07 -12.60
CA THR A 73 -23.77 22.33 -11.32
C THR A 73 -22.77 21.15 -11.35
N HIS A 74 -22.76 20.37 -12.44
CA HIS A 74 -21.76 19.31 -12.61
C HIS A 74 -20.33 19.87 -12.70
N ALA A 75 -20.14 21.02 -13.36
CA ALA A 75 -18.83 21.64 -13.44
C ALA A 75 -18.32 22.14 -12.07
N GLU A 76 -19.19 22.71 -11.24
CA GLU A 76 -18.84 23.10 -9.86
C GLU A 76 -18.44 21.91 -8.98
N MET A 77 -19.14 20.77 -9.11
CA MET A 77 -18.75 19.52 -8.44
C MET A 77 -17.37 19.04 -8.89
N VAL A 78 -17.08 19.10 -10.20
CA VAL A 78 -15.74 18.79 -10.74
C VAL A 78 -14.69 19.76 -10.18
N HIS A 79 -14.98 21.07 -10.11
CA HIS A 79 -14.05 22.03 -9.52
C HIS A 79 -13.71 21.71 -8.07
N SER A 80 -14.73 21.37 -7.27
CA SER A 80 -14.58 21.01 -5.86
C SER A 80 -13.73 19.74 -5.69
N ALA A 81 -13.90 18.73 -6.55
CA ALA A 81 -13.09 17.52 -6.56
C ALA A 81 -11.60 17.82 -6.85
N PHE A 82 -11.31 18.67 -7.85
CA PHE A 82 -9.94 19.07 -8.14
C PHE A 82 -9.32 19.94 -7.02
N GLN A 83 -10.10 20.81 -6.35
CA GLN A 83 -9.63 21.54 -5.18
C GLN A 83 -9.26 20.59 -4.02
N ALA A 84 -10.06 19.54 -3.77
CA ALA A 84 -9.76 18.53 -2.77
C ALA A 84 -8.49 17.74 -3.13
N GLN A 85 -8.30 17.39 -4.41
CA GLN A 85 -7.08 16.75 -4.90
C GLN A 85 -5.85 17.65 -4.76
N ARG A 86 -5.97 18.96 -5.01
CA ARG A 86 -4.91 19.95 -4.75
C ARG A 86 -4.53 19.99 -3.26
N ALA A 87 -5.53 20.02 -2.37
CA ALA A 87 -5.30 20.02 -0.93
C ALA A 87 -4.56 18.76 -0.46
N PHE A 88 -4.96 17.59 -0.98
CA PHE A 88 -4.26 16.33 -0.73
C PHE A 88 -2.81 16.35 -1.26
N LEU A 89 -2.58 16.86 -2.47
CA LEU A 89 -1.24 16.93 -3.06
C LEU A 89 -0.32 17.89 -2.29
N LEU A 90 -0.85 19.04 -1.84
CA LEU A 90 -0.14 19.98 -0.98
C LEU A 90 0.20 19.35 0.38
N MET A 91 -0.76 18.66 1.00
CA MET A 91 -0.55 17.92 2.24
C MET A 91 0.57 16.88 2.05
N ALA A 92 0.46 16.00 1.06
CA ALA A 92 1.46 14.98 0.75
C ALA A 92 2.86 15.57 0.50
N SER A 93 2.95 16.74 -0.14
CA SER A 93 4.24 17.41 -0.39
C SER A 93 4.97 17.93 0.86
N GLN A 94 4.27 18.04 1.99
CA GLN A 94 4.82 18.49 3.27
C GLN A 94 5.29 17.33 4.17
N TYR A 95 5.01 16.08 3.81
CA TYR A 95 5.47 14.90 4.56
C TYR A 95 6.67 14.25 3.88
N GLN A 96 7.76 14.08 4.63
CA GLN A 96 8.90 13.28 4.18
C GLN A 96 8.53 11.79 4.10
N GLN A 97 9.05 11.12 3.07
CA GLN A 97 8.98 9.67 2.96
C GLN A 97 9.62 9.04 4.21
N PRO A 98 8.97 8.04 4.86
CA PRO A 98 9.57 7.33 5.98
C PRO A 98 10.93 6.76 5.57
N GLN A 99 11.95 6.87 6.43
CA GLN A 99 13.24 6.24 6.15
C GLN A 99 13.05 4.73 6.04
N GLU A 100 13.42 4.19 4.88
CA GLU A 100 13.41 2.75 4.63
C GLU A 100 14.50 2.10 5.49
N GLY A 101 14.09 1.47 6.58
CA GLY A 101 14.94 0.53 7.32
C GLY A 101 15.36 -0.63 6.42
N PRO A 102 16.46 -1.34 6.73
CA PRO A 102 17.18 -2.18 5.77
C PRO A 102 16.42 -3.48 5.38
N VAL A 103 15.49 -3.34 4.44
CA VAL A 103 14.93 -4.42 3.60
C VAL A 103 14.51 -3.81 2.26
N ALA A 104 14.99 -4.42 1.16
CA ALA A 104 14.71 -4.08 -0.24
C ALA A 104 15.31 -2.76 -0.78
N SER A 105 16.59 -2.80 -1.18
CA SER A 105 17.09 -1.98 -2.28
C SER A 105 17.68 -2.87 -3.37
N THR A 106 16.91 -3.06 -4.45
CA THR A 106 17.40 -3.63 -5.72
C THR A 106 16.92 -2.75 -6.86
N ALA A 107 17.48 -1.54 -6.96
CA ALA A 107 17.31 -0.66 -8.11
C ALA A 107 18.58 0.20 -8.32
N SER A 108 19.41 -0.26 -9.25
CA SER A 108 20.40 0.51 -10.04
C SER A 108 21.45 1.38 -9.33
N ALA A 109 22.70 0.99 -9.53
CA ALA A 109 23.85 1.88 -9.43
C ALA A 109 23.82 2.98 -10.51
N LEU A 110 24.44 4.14 -10.20
CA LEU A 110 25.43 4.81 -11.06
C LEU A 110 26.19 5.88 -10.26
N SER A 111 27.45 6.13 -10.64
CA SER A 111 28.35 7.25 -10.25
C SER A 111 29.31 7.07 -9.05
N VAL A 112 30.55 7.55 -9.26
CA VAL A 112 31.81 7.38 -8.49
C VAL A 112 32.61 8.72 -8.68
N LEU A 113 33.51 9.24 -7.85
CA LEU A 113 34.41 8.76 -6.76
C LEU A 113 34.15 9.58 -5.45
N SER A 114 34.99 9.77 -4.41
CA SER A 114 36.42 9.50 -4.15
C SER A 114 36.73 9.46 -2.62
N LEU A 115 38.01 9.49 -2.23
CA LEU A 115 38.49 9.44 -0.83
C LEU A 115 38.84 10.82 -0.23
N GLY A 116 38.72 10.97 1.11
CA GLY A 116 39.32 12.07 1.90
C GLY A 116 38.91 12.05 3.40
N PRO A 117 39.79 12.35 4.39
CA PRO A 117 39.54 11.95 5.79
C PRO A 117 39.14 13.05 6.82
N GLY A 118 38.13 12.72 7.64
CA GLY A 118 37.98 12.96 9.10
C GLY A 118 38.27 14.32 9.77
N LEU A 119 37.22 14.94 10.36
CA LEU A 119 37.27 15.96 11.44
C LEU A 119 35.97 15.89 12.32
N PRO A 120 35.91 16.54 13.52
CA PRO A 120 35.06 16.12 14.66
C PRO A 120 33.60 16.65 14.67
N PRO A 121 32.72 16.12 15.55
CA PRO A 121 31.28 16.46 15.57
C PRO A 121 30.96 17.85 16.18
N PRO A 122 29.98 18.59 15.60
CA PRO A 122 29.44 19.85 16.14
C PRO A 122 28.39 19.66 17.26
N PRO A 123 28.07 20.73 18.03
CA PRO A 123 27.23 20.66 19.25
C PRO A 123 25.71 20.50 19.01
N PRO A 124 24.93 20.10 20.04
CA PRO A 124 23.49 19.86 19.92
C PRO A 124 22.65 21.14 19.75
N PRO A 125 21.49 21.06 19.06
CA PRO A 125 20.60 22.19 18.78
C PRO A 125 19.72 22.62 19.99
N PRO A 126 19.17 23.85 19.98
CA PRO A 126 18.34 24.38 21.06
C PRO A 126 16.92 23.76 21.11
N PRO A 127 16.23 23.82 22.27
CA PRO A 127 14.89 23.24 22.44
C PRO A 127 13.79 24.03 21.69
N PRO A 128 12.69 23.35 21.28
CA PRO A 128 11.63 23.96 20.49
C PRO A 128 10.70 24.89 21.31
N PRO A 129 10.01 25.86 20.66
CA PRO A 129 9.02 26.73 21.31
C PRO A 129 7.78 25.98 21.82
N GLY A 130 7.15 26.50 22.87
CA GLY A 130 5.94 25.92 23.48
C GLY A 130 4.66 26.08 22.64
N PRO A 131 3.64 25.25 22.88
CA PRO A 131 2.39 25.24 22.11
C PRO A 131 1.48 26.45 22.43
N PRO A 132 0.67 26.92 21.46
CA PRO A 132 -0.31 28.00 21.65
C PRO A 132 -1.55 27.56 22.45
N PRO A 133 -2.39 28.50 22.93
CA PRO A 133 -3.50 28.20 23.86
C PRO A 133 -4.67 27.42 23.23
N LEU A 134 -5.30 26.56 24.04
CA LEU A 134 -6.50 25.79 23.69
C LEU A 134 -7.78 26.62 23.86
N PHE A 135 -8.75 26.41 22.95
CA PHE A 135 -10.16 26.74 23.15
C PHE A 135 -10.94 25.45 23.50
N GLU A 136 -11.88 25.56 24.43
CA GLU A 136 -12.67 24.42 24.92
C GLU A 136 -13.96 24.20 24.11
N SER A 137 -14.32 22.94 23.89
CA SER A 137 -15.72 22.47 23.83
C SER A 137 -15.77 20.95 24.05
N GLU A 138 -16.79 20.50 24.79
CA GLU A 138 -16.87 19.15 25.37
C GLU A 138 -17.30 18.06 24.37
N GLY A 139 -16.84 16.81 24.60
CA GLY A 139 -17.29 15.68 23.77
C GLY A 139 -16.68 14.30 24.08
N ARG A 140 -17.03 13.70 25.22
CA ARG A 140 -16.86 12.26 25.58
C ARG A 140 -15.42 11.74 25.74
N ARG A 141 -15.09 11.27 26.95
CA ARG A 141 -13.81 10.59 27.28
C ARG A 141 -13.83 9.11 26.88
N GLU A 142 -12.78 8.66 26.18
CA GLU A 142 -12.32 7.27 26.22
C GLU A 142 -10.95 7.23 26.93
N GLU A 143 -10.81 6.40 27.95
CA GLU A 143 -9.56 6.24 28.71
C GLU A 143 -8.56 5.35 27.96
N PRO A 144 -7.30 5.80 27.72
CA PRO A 144 -6.28 4.96 27.14
C PRO A 144 -5.80 3.90 28.15
N SER A 145 -5.84 2.62 27.77
CA SER A 145 -5.48 1.54 28.69
C SER A 145 -4.03 1.64 29.19
N PRO A 146 -3.76 1.44 30.50
CA PRO A 146 -2.47 1.74 31.12
C PRO A 146 -1.29 0.94 30.53
N SER A 147 -1.56 -0.22 29.93
CA SER A 147 -0.56 -1.05 29.25
C SER A 147 0.12 -0.37 28.05
N ARG A 148 -0.56 0.57 27.35
CA ARG A 148 0.05 1.29 26.22
C ARG A 148 1.02 2.36 26.68
N SER A 149 0.64 3.18 27.66
CA SER A 149 1.50 4.23 28.21
C SER A 149 2.74 3.64 28.90
N ALA A 150 2.60 2.51 29.60
CA ALA A 150 3.73 1.79 30.20
C ALA A 150 4.75 1.30 29.14
N LEU A 151 4.27 0.80 27.99
CA LEU A 151 5.14 0.33 26.89
C LEU A 151 5.99 1.45 26.29
N PHE A 152 5.40 2.62 26.03
CA PHE A 152 6.16 3.78 25.53
C PHE A 152 7.10 4.37 26.58
N ALA A 153 6.70 4.39 27.85
CA ALA A 153 7.58 4.79 28.95
C ALA A 153 8.79 3.84 29.14
N GLN A 154 8.67 2.58 28.73
CA GLN A 154 9.75 1.59 28.80
C GLN A 154 10.70 1.68 27.60
N LEU A 155 10.20 2.07 26.42
CA LEU A 155 11.02 2.33 25.22
C LEU A 155 11.84 3.63 25.34
N ASN A 156 11.30 4.66 25.99
CA ASN A 156 11.96 5.97 26.15
C ASN A 156 13.09 6.00 27.22
N GLN A 157 13.54 4.85 27.73
CA GLN A 157 14.56 4.78 28.80
C GLN A 157 16.02 4.93 28.30
N GLY A 158 16.24 4.99 26.98
CA GLY A 158 17.56 5.21 26.38
C GLY A 158 18.61 4.22 26.86
N GLU A 159 19.81 4.72 27.20
CA GLU A 159 20.96 3.90 27.63
C GLU A 159 20.68 3.03 28.89
N ALA A 160 19.69 3.40 29.70
CA ALA A 160 19.33 2.65 30.92
C ALA A 160 18.77 1.24 30.62
N ILE A 161 18.28 0.99 29.40
CA ILE A 161 17.75 -0.32 28.98
C ILE A 161 18.78 -1.46 29.08
N THR A 162 20.07 -1.11 29.01
CA THR A 162 21.19 -2.06 29.14
C THR A 162 21.25 -2.75 30.51
N ARG A 163 20.65 -2.17 31.56
CA ARG A 163 20.61 -2.73 32.91
C ARG A 163 19.73 -3.99 33.03
N GLY A 164 18.80 -4.19 32.09
CA GLY A 164 17.94 -5.38 32.04
C GLY A 164 18.54 -6.58 31.29
N LEU A 165 19.72 -6.41 30.66
CA LEU A 165 20.36 -7.46 29.88
C LEU A 165 21.25 -8.34 30.76
N ARG A 166 21.19 -9.66 30.57
CA ARG A 166 22.03 -10.63 31.27
C ARG A 166 23.51 -10.33 31.02
N HIS A 167 24.28 -10.07 32.07
CA HIS A 167 25.71 -9.87 31.94
C HIS A 167 26.40 -11.17 31.50
N VAL A 168 27.22 -11.09 30.45
CA VAL A 168 27.99 -12.21 29.91
C VAL A 168 29.20 -12.45 30.80
N THR A 169 29.33 -13.65 31.38
CA THR A 169 30.49 -14.02 32.22
C THR A 169 31.75 -14.16 31.37
N ASP A 170 32.92 -14.06 31.99
CA ASP A 170 34.18 -14.03 31.25
C ASP A 170 34.46 -15.35 30.49
N ASP A 171 33.96 -16.48 30.96
CA ASP A 171 34.08 -17.80 30.31
C ASP A 171 33.38 -17.87 28.95
N GLN A 172 32.35 -17.02 28.76
CA GLN A 172 31.56 -16.91 27.54
C GLN A 172 32.14 -15.88 26.55
N LYS A 173 33.18 -15.14 26.94
CA LYS A 173 33.83 -14.15 26.07
C LYS A 173 34.92 -14.85 25.26
N THR A 174 34.68 -15.01 23.96
CA THR A 174 35.57 -15.65 22.98
C THR A 174 36.97 -15.03 22.85
N TYR A 175 37.26 -13.90 23.51
CA TYR A 175 38.61 -13.32 23.63
C TYR A 175 39.32 -13.64 24.96
N LYS A 176 38.59 -14.04 26.01
CA LYS A 176 39.15 -14.48 27.30
C LYS A 176 39.27 -16.00 27.40
N ASN A 177 38.52 -16.74 26.59
CA ASN A 177 38.53 -18.20 26.58
C ASN A 177 39.02 -18.74 25.22
N PRO A 178 40.33 -19.03 25.06
CA PRO A 178 40.93 -19.47 23.78
C PRO A 178 40.36 -20.79 23.24
N SER A 179 39.77 -21.62 24.10
CA SER A 179 39.15 -22.89 23.69
C SER A 179 37.96 -22.73 22.73
N LEU A 180 37.31 -21.55 22.73
CA LEU A 180 36.15 -21.24 21.87
C LEU A 180 36.53 -20.82 20.43
N ARG A 181 37.81 -20.93 20.04
CA ARG A 181 38.32 -20.46 18.73
C ARG A 181 38.77 -21.55 17.75
N ALA A 182 38.73 -22.82 18.11
CA ALA A 182 39.24 -23.91 17.27
C ALA A 182 38.19 -24.46 16.28
N PRO A 183 38.47 -24.53 14.96
CA PRO A 183 37.61 -25.19 14.00
C PRO A 183 38.05 -26.65 13.75
N GLY A 184 37.11 -27.60 13.92
CA GLY A 184 37.23 -28.98 13.41
C GLY A 184 37.47 -30.07 14.46
N GLY A 185 36.73 -31.18 14.33
CA GLY A 185 36.89 -32.39 15.15
C GLY A 185 35.57 -33.13 15.36
N GLN A 186 35.27 -34.15 14.55
CA GLN A 186 34.14 -35.07 14.75
C GLN A 186 34.48 -36.11 15.82
N THR A 187 33.49 -36.57 16.61
CA THR A 187 33.34 -37.92 17.26
C THR A 187 32.16 -37.88 18.28
N PRO A 188 31.58 -39.01 18.76
CA PRO A 188 30.29 -39.45 18.22
C PRO A 188 29.12 -39.35 19.23
N SER A 189 27.90 -39.42 18.70
CA SER A 189 26.64 -39.32 19.46
C SER A 189 26.33 -40.55 20.35
N PRO A 190 25.99 -40.35 21.64
CA PRO A 190 25.32 -41.36 22.47
C PRO A 190 23.79 -41.24 22.41
N THR A 191 23.10 -42.34 22.69
CA THR A 191 21.67 -42.57 22.38
C THR A 191 20.69 -41.99 23.42
N LYS A 192 19.66 -41.29 22.92
CA LYS A 192 18.31 -41.01 23.50
C LYS A 192 18.14 -40.92 25.03
N SER A 193 17.70 -39.75 25.49
CA SER A 193 16.64 -39.62 26.50
C SER A 193 15.79 -38.37 26.24
N HIS A 194 14.50 -38.42 26.56
CA HIS A 194 13.56 -37.32 26.30
C HIS A 194 13.60 -36.27 27.42
N SER A 195 13.84 -35.01 27.05
CA SER A 195 13.49 -33.82 27.83
C SER A 195 13.15 -32.67 26.87
N PRO A 196 12.02 -31.96 27.02
CA PRO A 196 11.66 -30.88 26.09
C PRO A 196 12.52 -29.63 26.36
N GLY A 197 13.41 -29.31 25.43
CA GLY A 197 14.17 -28.05 25.45
C GLY A 197 13.24 -26.83 25.30
N PRO A 198 13.62 -25.66 25.85
CA PRO A 198 12.80 -24.47 25.75
C PRO A 198 12.67 -24.03 24.29
N LYS A 199 11.44 -23.82 23.84
CA LYS A 199 11.13 -23.32 22.50
C LYS A 199 11.83 -21.98 22.29
N SER A 200 12.36 -21.76 21.09
CA SER A 200 12.75 -20.42 20.65
C SER A 200 11.57 -19.45 20.83
N PRO A 201 11.81 -18.17 21.16
CA PRO A 201 10.72 -17.21 21.29
C PRO A 201 10.01 -17.10 19.95
N HIS A 202 8.78 -17.62 19.90
CA HIS A 202 7.90 -17.44 18.75
C HIS A 202 7.78 -15.94 18.47
N SER A 203 7.88 -15.56 17.20
CA SER A 203 7.46 -14.25 16.74
C SER A 203 6.06 -13.95 17.29
N HIS A 204 5.84 -12.71 17.72
CA HIS A 204 4.55 -12.29 18.28
C HIS A 204 3.43 -12.75 17.34
N PRO A 205 2.44 -13.51 17.84
CA PRO A 205 1.37 -13.99 16.97
C PRO A 205 0.67 -12.79 16.34
N PRO A 206 0.38 -12.83 15.03
CA PRO A 206 -0.39 -11.77 14.39
C PRO A 206 -1.69 -11.57 15.17
N LYS A 207 -2.08 -10.31 15.37
CA LYS A 207 -3.31 -9.96 16.10
C LYS A 207 -4.46 -10.77 15.51
N LYS A 208 -4.99 -11.72 16.27
CA LYS A 208 -6.13 -12.54 15.83
C LYS A 208 -7.37 -11.64 15.79
N HIS A 209 -7.73 -11.22 14.58
CA HIS A 209 -9.05 -10.70 14.30
C HIS A 209 -10.08 -11.84 14.47
N ALA A 210 -11.31 -11.50 14.85
CA ALA A 210 -12.39 -12.47 14.88
C ALA A 210 -12.77 -12.86 13.44
N PRO A 211 -13.03 -14.15 13.15
CA PRO A 211 -13.57 -14.56 11.86
C PRO A 211 -14.93 -13.91 11.63
N MET A 212 -15.14 -13.36 10.43
CA MET A 212 -16.36 -12.68 10.02
C MET A 212 -17.01 -13.41 8.84
N LEU A 213 -18.33 -13.61 8.93
CA LEU A 213 -19.17 -14.02 7.82
C LEU A 213 -20.55 -13.37 8.03
N GLU A 214 -20.78 -12.24 7.38
CA GLU A 214 -22.04 -11.50 7.47
C GLU A 214 -22.39 -10.76 6.17
N LEU A 215 -23.66 -10.42 5.99
CA LEU A 215 -24.15 -9.59 4.88
C LEU A 215 -24.30 -8.14 5.36
N GLU A 216 -23.35 -7.29 4.99
CA GLU A 216 -23.39 -5.85 5.25
C GLU A 216 -24.14 -5.15 4.10
N GLY A 217 -25.46 -5.07 4.24
CA GLY A 217 -26.36 -4.48 3.24
C GLY A 217 -26.46 -5.32 1.95
N LYS A 218 -25.52 -5.10 1.02
CA LYS A 218 -25.38 -5.88 -0.24
C LYS A 218 -24.02 -6.58 -0.35
N LYS A 219 -23.11 -6.35 0.60
CA LYS A 219 -21.75 -6.86 0.58
C LYS A 219 -21.63 -8.02 1.56
N TRP A 220 -21.46 -9.23 1.06
CA TRP A 220 -21.01 -10.34 1.90
C TRP A 220 -19.56 -10.09 2.30
N ARG A 221 -19.29 -10.08 3.61
CA ARG A 221 -17.95 -9.93 4.18
C ARG A 221 -17.53 -11.24 4.81
N ILE A 222 -16.55 -11.90 4.18
CA ILE A 222 -15.96 -13.16 4.63
C ILE A 222 -14.51 -12.85 5.00
N GLU A 223 -14.23 -12.59 6.27
CA GLU A 223 -12.94 -12.05 6.69
C GLU A 223 -12.28 -12.92 7.78
N TYR A 224 -10.95 -13.02 7.75
CA TYR A 224 -10.13 -13.63 8.80
C TYR A 224 -10.48 -15.10 9.15
N GLN A 225 -10.99 -15.86 8.19
CA GLN A 225 -11.24 -17.29 8.35
C GLN A 225 -9.90 -18.05 8.35
N GLU A 226 -9.71 -19.01 9.26
CA GLU A 226 -8.49 -19.84 9.35
C GLU A 226 -8.92 -21.29 9.61
N ASP A 227 -8.41 -22.24 8.81
CA ASP A 227 -8.68 -23.67 8.92
C ASP A 227 -10.20 -24.04 8.88
N ARG A 228 -11.04 -23.30 8.11
CA ARG A 228 -12.50 -23.53 7.97
C ARG A 228 -12.90 -23.97 6.56
N ASN A 229 -13.36 -25.20 6.40
CA ASN A 229 -13.71 -25.80 5.09
C ASN A 229 -15.21 -26.06 4.91
N ASP A 230 -16.04 -25.53 5.82
CA ASP A 230 -17.48 -25.71 5.93
C ASP A 230 -18.26 -24.40 5.68
N LEU A 231 -17.62 -23.37 5.13
CA LEU A 231 -18.24 -22.07 4.90
C LEU A 231 -19.16 -22.14 3.67
N VAL A 232 -20.45 -21.85 3.86
CA VAL A 232 -21.44 -21.85 2.77
C VAL A 232 -22.32 -20.61 2.85
N ILE A 233 -22.46 -19.89 1.74
CA ILE A 233 -23.47 -18.85 1.54
C ILE A 233 -24.55 -19.47 0.65
N SER A 234 -25.68 -19.86 1.27
CA SER A 234 -26.78 -20.57 0.60
C SER A 234 -27.81 -19.64 -0.06
N GLU A 235 -28.02 -18.45 0.52
CA GLU A 235 -29.01 -17.47 0.08
C GLU A 235 -28.30 -16.26 -0.51
N THR A 236 -28.44 -16.05 -1.82
CA THR A 236 -27.80 -14.95 -2.55
C THR A 236 -28.76 -14.21 -3.46
N GLU A 237 -28.47 -12.94 -3.71
CA GLU A 237 -29.19 -12.10 -4.68
C GLU A 237 -28.26 -11.60 -5.78
N LEU A 238 -28.80 -11.44 -6.99
CA LEU A 238 -28.06 -10.98 -8.18
C LEU A 238 -27.35 -9.63 -8.00
N ARG A 239 -27.78 -8.79 -7.05
CA ARG A 239 -27.21 -7.46 -6.75
C ARG A 239 -26.14 -7.48 -5.67
N GLN A 240 -25.90 -8.62 -5.02
CA GLN A 240 -24.91 -8.74 -3.95
C GLN A 240 -23.50 -8.92 -4.50
N VAL A 241 -22.51 -8.56 -3.69
CA VAL A 241 -21.07 -8.71 -3.98
C VAL A 241 -20.42 -9.46 -2.82
N ALA A 242 -19.56 -10.43 -3.11
CA ALA A 242 -18.77 -11.12 -2.09
C ALA A 242 -17.36 -10.53 -1.97
N TYR A 243 -16.93 -10.23 -0.75
CA TYR A 243 -15.59 -9.74 -0.43
C TYR A 243 -14.96 -10.67 0.60
N ILE A 244 -13.95 -11.39 0.17
CA ILE A 244 -13.26 -12.45 0.90
C ILE A 244 -11.86 -11.93 1.23
N PHE A 245 -11.56 -11.73 2.50
CA PHE A 245 -10.33 -11.05 2.94
C PHE A 245 -9.57 -11.81 4.00
N LYS A 246 -8.26 -11.98 3.83
CA LYS A 246 -7.39 -12.64 4.83
C LYS A 246 -7.87 -14.01 5.30
N CYS A 247 -8.52 -14.77 4.40
CA CYS A 247 -8.90 -16.14 4.66
C CYS A 247 -7.72 -17.09 4.36
N ASN A 248 -7.48 -18.06 5.22
CA ASN A 248 -6.31 -18.94 5.20
C ASN A 248 -6.70 -20.41 5.38
N LYS A 249 -6.21 -21.32 4.52
CA LYS A 249 -6.51 -22.78 4.52
C LYS A 249 -8.00 -23.09 4.70
N SER A 250 -8.83 -22.31 4.02
CA SER A 250 -10.28 -22.30 4.21
C SER A 250 -10.96 -22.47 2.86
N THR A 251 -12.17 -23.02 2.87
CA THR A 251 -12.97 -23.27 1.67
C THR A 251 -14.34 -22.63 1.83
N LEU A 252 -14.77 -21.86 0.83
CA LEU A 252 -16.05 -21.18 0.77
C LEU A 252 -16.86 -21.66 -0.44
N GLN A 253 -18.12 -22.04 -0.22
CA GLN A 253 -19.09 -22.26 -1.28
C GLN A 253 -20.10 -21.11 -1.35
N ILE A 254 -20.27 -20.49 -2.51
CA ILE A 254 -21.28 -19.45 -2.77
C ILE A 254 -22.32 -20.01 -3.76
N LYS A 255 -23.52 -20.30 -3.25
CA LYS A 255 -24.61 -20.84 -4.07
C LYS A 255 -25.43 -19.72 -4.69
N GLY A 256 -26.02 -19.99 -5.86
CA GLY A 256 -26.83 -19.03 -6.60
C GLY A 256 -26.02 -18.04 -7.44
N LYS A 257 -26.59 -16.86 -7.70
CA LYS A 257 -26.05 -15.90 -8.67
C LYS A 257 -25.87 -14.54 -8.04
N ILE A 258 -24.62 -14.05 -8.02
CA ILE A 258 -24.23 -12.75 -7.46
C ILE A 258 -23.57 -11.87 -8.52
N ASN A 259 -23.38 -10.59 -8.21
CA ASN A 259 -22.85 -9.61 -9.14
C ASN A 259 -21.34 -9.84 -9.41
N SER A 260 -20.54 -9.87 -8.36
CA SER A 260 -19.09 -10.08 -8.42
C SER A 260 -18.53 -10.68 -7.13
N ILE A 261 -17.34 -11.26 -7.23
CA ILE A 261 -16.58 -11.84 -6.11
C ILE A 261 -15.18 -11.23 -6.09
N ILE A 262 -14.66 -10.88 -4.91
CA ILE A 262 -13.30 -10.40 -4.72
C ILE A 262 -12.64 -11.26 -3.63
N VAL A 263 -11.47 -11.83 -3.94
CA VAL A 263 -10.60 -12.59 -3.03
C VAL A 263 -9.31 -11.78 -2.82
N ASP A 264 -9.15 -11.13 -1.66
CA ASP A 264 -7.99 -10.29 -1.35
C ASP A 264 -7.17 -10.84 -0.17
N ASN A 265 -5.85 -10.87 -0.33
CA ASN A 265 -4.87 -11.23 0.69
C ASN A 265 -5.16 -12.61 1.35
N CYS A 266 -5.71 -13.56 0.58
CA CYS A 266 -6.02 -14.91 1.03
C CYS A 266 -4.88 -15.88 0.75
N LYS A 267 -4.83 -17.01 1.49
CA LYS A 267 -3.77 -18.03 1.36
C LYS A 267 -4.33 -19.44 1.44
N LYS A 268 -3.95 -20.35 0.53
CA LYS A 268 -4.45 -21.75 0.54
C LYS A 268 -5.98 -21.79 0.59
N PHE A 269 -6.63 -20.97 -0.22
CA PHE A 269 -8.07 -20.73 -0.11
C PHE A 269 -8.82 -21.31 -1.30
N GLY A 270 -9.85 -22.10 -0.99
CA GLY A 270 -10.77 -22.69 -1.96
C GLY A 270 -12.03 -21.85 -2.12
N LEU A 271 -12.43 -21.54 -3.35
CA LEU A 271 -13.68 -20.88 -3.69
C LEU A 271 -14.47 -21.75 -4.67
N VAL A 272 -15.68 -22.15 -4.32
CA VAL A 272 -16.63 -22.78 -5.25
C VAL A 272 -17.83 -21.84 -5.40
N PHE A 273 -18.23 -21.50 -6.61
CA PHE A 273 -19.39 -20.63 -6.84
C PHE A 273 -20.21 -21.04 -8.05
N ASP A 274 -21.52 -20.81 -8.01
CA ASP A 274 -22.36 -21.18 -9.15
C ASP A 274 -22.26 -20.14 -10.26
N ASN A 275 -22.65 -18.88 -10.04
CA ASN A 275 -22.67 -17.87 -11.10
C ASN A 275 -22.23 -16.48 -10.62
N ALA A 276 -21.44 -15.79 -11.46
CA ALA A 276 -21.10 -14.37 -11.32
C ALA A 276 -21.59 -13.59 -12.55
N VAL A 277 -22.23 -12.43 -12.36
CA VAL A 277 -22.77 -11.60 -13.45
C VAL A 277 -21.68 -10.79 -14.15
N GLY A 278 -20.72 -10.25 -13.38
CA GLY A 278 -19.64 -9.41 -13.86
C GLY A 278 -18.30 -10.13 -13.81
N ILE A 279 -17.55 -9.90 -12.73
CA ILE A 279 -16.14 -10.30 -12.60
C ILE A 279 -15.88 -11.06 -11.30
N VAL A 280 -14.92 -11.98 -11.34
CA VAL A 280 -14.28 -12.52 -10.14
C VAL A 280 -12.82 -12.06 -10.10
N GLU A 281 -12.42 -11.39 -9.02
CA GLU A 281 -11.08 -10.85 -8.85
C GLU A 281 -10.31 -11.58 -7.75
N VAL A 282 -9.08 -12.02 -8.05
CA VAL A 282 -8.14 -12.60 -7.10
C VAL A 282 -6.94 -11.67 -6.98
N ILE A 283 -6.78 -11.07 -5.81
CA ILE A 283 -5.86 -9.95 -5.57
C ILE A 283 -4.90 -10.31 -4.43
N ASN A 284 -3.60 -10.06 -4.61
CA ASN A 284 -2.60 -10.06 -3.54
C ASN A 284 -2.57 -11.37 -2.71
N SER A 285 -2.92 -12.50 -3.33
CA SER A 285 -3.22 -13.77 -2.67
C SER A 285 -2.18 -14.86 -3.02
N LYS A 286 -2.26 -16.02 -2.36
CA LYS A 286 -1.36 -17.16 -2.64
C LYS A 286 -2.06 -18.52 -2.53
N ASP A 287 -1.68 -19.49 -3.37
CA ASP A 287 -2.19 -20.86 -3.36
C ASP A 287 -3.74 -20.87 -3.43
N ILE A 288 -4.32 -20.20 -4.42
CA ILE A 288 -5.78 -20.08 -4.58
C ILE A 288 -6.30 -21.17 -5.52
N GLN A 289 -7.39 -21.83 -5.13
CA GLN A 289 -8.13 -22.75 -5.97
C GLN A 289 -9.56 -22.24 -6.13
N MET A 290 -10.04 -22.13 -7.36
CA MET A 290 -11.37 -21.62 -7.65
C MET A 290 -12.09 -22.50 -8.65
N GLN A 291 -13.35 -22.85 -8.37
CA GLN A 291 -14.21 -23.62 -9.27
C GLN A 291 -15.51 -22.86 -9.53
N VAL A 292 -15.84 -22.68 -10.81
CA VAL A 292 -17.15 -22.20 -11.23
C VAL A 292 -18.02 -23.39 -11.64
N MET A 293 -19.27 -23.44 -11.17
CA MET A 293 -20.22 -24.50 -11.51
C MET A 293 -21.17 -24.12 -12.65
N GLY A 294 -21.46 -22.82 -12.83
CA GLY A 294 -22.27 -22.24 -13.89
C GLY A 294 -21.45 -21.24 -14.71
N LYS A 295 -21.93 -20.01 -14.93
CA LYS A 295 -21.26 -19.03 -15.80
C LYS A 295 -20.57 -17.87 -15.07
N VAL A 296 -19.42 -17.45 -15.61
CA VAL A 296 -18.69 -16.22 -15.27
C VAL A 296 -18.12 -15.60 -16.56
N PRO A 297 -18.31 -14.30 -16.83
CA PRO A 297 -17.74 -13.64 -18.01
C PRO A 297 -16.23 -13.35 -17.94
N THR A 298 -15.73 -12.98 -16.76
CA THR A 298 -14.33 -12.54 -16.61
C THR A 298 -13.77 -12.95 -15.26
N ILE A 299 -12.53 -13.45 -15.26
CA ILE A 299 -11.73 -13.68 -14.05
C ILE A 299 -10.44 -12.85 -14.15
N SER A 300 -10.14 -12.08 -13.10
CA SER A 300 -8.95 -11.22 -13.00
C SER A 300 -8.02 -11.72 -11.89
N ILE A 301 -6.74 -11.91 -12.22
CA ILE A 301 -5.71 -12.43 -11.32
C ILE A 301 -4.58 -11.40 -11.20
N ASN A 302 -4.56 -10.66 -10.09
CA ASN A 302 -3.63 -9.56 -9.86
C ASN A 302 -2.73 -9.81 -8.64
N LYS A 303 -1.41 -9.69 -8.80
CA LYS A 303 -0.43 -9.80 -7.72
C LYS A 303 -0.57 -11.10 -6.91
N THR A 304 -0.88 -12.23 -7.57
CA THR A 304 -1.20 -13.51 -6.93
C THR A 304 -0.23 -14.60 -7.41
N GLU A 305 0.19 -15.48 -6.49
CA GLU A 305 1.15 -16.56 -6.74
C GLU A 305 0.45 -17.91 -6.51
N GLY A 306 0.34 -18.76 -7.52
CA GLY A 306 -0.40 -20.02 -7.43
C GLY A 306 -1.91 -19.79 -7.51
N CYS A 307 -2.51 -19.96 -8.69
CA CYS A 307 -3.94 -19.81 -8.91
C CYS A 307 -4.47 -20.84 -9.93
N HIS A 308 -5.20 -21.84 -9.44
CA HIS A 308 -5.84 -22.87 -10.26
C HIS A 308 -7.34 -22.57 -10.43
N ILE A 309 -7.79 -22.42 -11.67
CA ILE A 309 -9.18 -22.07 -12.02
C ILE A 309 -9.81 -23.23 -12.78
N TYR A 310 -10.78 -23.89 -12.16
CA TYR A 310 -11.60 -24.95 -12.75
C TYR A 310 -12.83 -24.31 -13.41
N LEU A 311 -12.87 -24.32 -14.74
CA LEU A 311 -14.01 -23.82 -15.51
C LEU A 311 -15.11 -24.87 -15.65
N SER A 312 -16.35 -24.42 -15.83
CA SER A 312 -17.48 -25.26 -16.23
C SER A 312 -17.57 -25.34 -17.75
N GLU A 313 -18.45 -26.21 -18.27
CA GLU A 313 -18.82 -26.21 -19.69
C GLU A 313 -19.53 -24.91 -20.11
N ASP A 314 -20.22 -24.23 -19.19
CA ASP A 314 -20.94 -22.96 -19.41
C ASP A 314 -20.04 -21.71 -19.37
N ALA A 315 -18.79 -21.84 -18.90
CA ALA A 315 -17.81 -20.77 -18.70
C ALA A 315 -16.56 -20.89 -19.60
N LEU A 316 -16.62 -21.71 -20.67
CA LEU A 316 -15.53 -21.85 -21.65
C LEU A 316 -15.24 -20.56 -22.45
N ASP A 317 -16.16 -19.60 -22.43
CA ASP A 317 -16.03 -18.26 -23.01
C ASP A 317 -15.60 -17.18 -21.99
N CYS A 318 -15.10 -17.59 -20.81
CA CYS A 318 -14.60 -16.68 -19.79
C CYS A 318 -13.27 -16.03 -20.20
N ASP A 319 -13.22 -14.69 -20.18
CA ASP A 319 -11.97 -13.94 -20.32
C ASP A 319 -11.10 -14.10 -19.07
N ILE A 320 -9.81 -14.41 -19.24
CA ILE A 320 -8.81 -14.43 -18.17
C ILE A 320 -7.91 -13.22 -18.29
N VAL A 321 -7.91 -12.36 -17.28
CA VAL A 321 -7.07 -11.15 -17.20
C VAL A 321 -6.02 -11.38 -16.12
N SER A 322 -4.73 -11.23 -16.44
CA SER A 322 -3.64 -11.43 -15.48
C SER A 322 -2.71 -10.22 -15.39
N ALA A 323 -2.25 -9.89 -14.18
CA ALA A 323 -1.25 -8.85 -13.95
C ALA A 323 -0.36 -9.18 -12.74
N LYS A 324 0.97 -9.15 -12.92
CA LYS A 324 1.97 -9.36 -11.83
C LYS A 324 1.74 -10.64 -11.01
N SER A 325 1.25 -11.69 -11.66
CA SER A 325 0.86 -12.96 -11.05
C SER A 325 1.65 -14.10 -11.71
N SER A 326 1.84 -15.20 -10.99
CA SER A 326 2.60 -16.37 -11.43
C SER A 326 1.96 -17.68 -10.99
N GLU A 327 2.37 -18.80 -11.60
CA GLU A 327 1.83 -20.14 -11.31
C GLU A 327 0.29 -20.18 -11.49
N MET A 328 -0.16 -19.65 -12.64
CA MET A 328 -1.58 -19.55 -12.99
C MET A 328 -1.96 -20.66 -13.97
N ASN A 329 -3.01 -21.42 -13.64
CA ASN A 329 -3.43 -22.59 -14.40
C ASN A 329 -4.95 -22.58 -14.60
N ILE A 330 -5.39 -22.73 -15.85
CA ILE A 330 -6.79 -22.89 -16.23
C ILE A 330 -7.06 -24.36 -16.49
N LEU A 331 -8.04 -24.92 -15.81
CA LEU A 331 -8.44 -26.31 -15.89
C LEU A 331 -9.77 -26.40 -16.64
N ILE A 332 -9.69 -26.95 -17.86
CA ILE A 332 -10.80 -27.08 -18.80
C ILE A 332 -11.43 -28.48 -18.65
N PRO A 333 -12.75 -28.58 -18.43
CA PRO A 333 -13.42 -29.86 -18.28
C PRO A 333 -13.41 -30.62 -19.61
N ARG A 334 -13.13 -31.92 -19.54
CA ARG A 334 -13.11 -32.82 -20.69
C ARG A 334 -13.34 -34.27 -20.26
N ASP A 335 -14.35 -34.92 -20.85
CA ASP A 335 -14.58 -36.37 -20.72
C ASP A 335 -14.72 -36.86 -19.25
N GLY A 336 -15.13 -35.98 -18.33
CA GLY A 336 -15.26 -36.26 -16.89
C GLY A 336 -14.01 -35.96 -16.04
N ASP A 337 -12.93 -35.50 -16.65
CA ASP A 337 -11.69 -35.05 -16.01
C ASP A 337 -11.39 -33.58 -16.38
N TYR A 338 -10.27 -33.02 -15.92
CA TYR A 338 -9.80 -31.68 -16.28
C TYR A 338 -8.47 -31.72 -17.01
N ARG A 339 -8.34 -30.94 -18.08
CA ARG A 339 -7.06 -30.64 -18.71
C ARG A 339 -6.54 -29.29 -18.22
N GLU A 340 -5.34 -29.31 -17.67
CA GLU A 340 -4.64 -28.13 -17.19
C GLU A 340 -3.88 -27.41 -18.31
N PHE A 341 -3.99 -26.07 -18.33
CA PHE A 341 -3.31 -25.17 -19.25
C PHE A 341 -2.68 -24.00 -18.47
N PRO A 342 -1.36 -23.80 -18.51
CA PRO A 342 -0.72 -22.68 -17.83
C PRO A 342 -0.97 -21.36 -18.58
N VAL A 343 -1.14 -20.27 -17.84
CA VAL A 343 -1.30 -18.91 -18.40
C VAL A 343 0.08 -18.27 -18.59
N PRO A 344 0.40 -17.69 -19.77
CA PRO A 344 1.64 -16.95 -20.00
C PRO A 344 1.86 -15.80 -19.00
N GLU A 345 2.93 -15.90 -18.21
CA GLU A 345 3.35 -14.89 -17.24
C GLU A 345 4.56 -14.05 -17.71
N GLN A 346 5.30 -14.52 -18.73
CA GLN A 346 6.40 -13.80 -19.37
C GLN A 346 6.01 -13.31 -20.77
N PHE A 347 6.37 -12.07 -21.08
CA PHE A 347 6.09 -11.42 -22.36
C PHE A 347 7.36 -10.85 -22.98
N LYS A 348 7.53 -11.05 -24.29
CA LYS A 348 8.60 -10.45 -25.08
C LYS A 348 8.04 -9.20 -25.76
N THR A 349 8.71 -8.07 -25.56
CA THR A 349 8.41 -6.81 -26.25
C THR A 349 9.56 -6.42 -27.16
N ALA A 350 9.28 -6.18 -28.44
CA ALA A 350 10.26 -5.77 -29.44
C ALA A 350 9.80 -4.51 -30.19
N TRP A 351 10.75 -3.77 -30.76
CA TRP A 351 10.47 -2.64 -31.65
C TRP A 351 10.43 -3.14 -33.11
N ASP A 352 9.30 -2.93 -33.80
CA ASP A 352 9.11 -3.42 -35.18
C ASP A 352 9.59 -2.45 -36.28
N GLY A 353 10.15 -1.30 -35.88
CA GLY A 353 10.47 -0.18 -36.77
C GLY A 353 9.47 0.99 -36.66
N SER A 354 8.28 0.76 -36.09
CA SER A 354 7.19 1.74 -35.98
C SER A 354 6.54 1.83 -34.59
N LYS A 355 6.47 0.71 -33.87
CA LYS A 355 5.83 0.59 -32.55
C LYS A 355 6.48 -0.52 -31.72
N LEU A 356 6.12 -0.56 -30.44
CA LEU A 356 6.35 -1.73 -29.60
C LEU A 356 5.30 -2.80 -29.91
N VAL A 357 5.75 -4.03 -30.13
CA VAL A 357 4.92 -5.22 -30.30
C VAL A 357 5.25 -6.16 -29.15
N THR A 358 4.22 -6.62 -28.44
CA THR A 358 4.36 -7.54 -27.30
C THR A 358 3.65 -8.84 -27.61
N GLU A 359 4.33 -9.95 -27.38
CA GLU A 359 3.83 -11.32 -27.52
C GLU A 359 4.08 -12.12 -26.23
N PRO A 360 3.19 -13.05 -25.84
CA PRO A 360 3.48 -13.98 -24.77
C PRO A 360 4.64 -14.90 -25.19
N THR A 361 5.56 -15.18 -24.27
CA THR A 361 6.56 -16.22 -24.49
C THR A 361 5.88 -17.59 -24.41
N GLU A 362 6.17 -18.49 -25.35
CA GLU A 362 5.68 -19.88 -25.29
C GLU A 362 6.19 -20.57 -24.01
N ILE A 363 5.27 -21.15 -23.25
CA ILE A 363 5.58 -22.06 -22.15
C ILE A 363 5.77 -23.45 -22.78
N MET A 364 7.01 -23.96 -22.75
CA MET A 364 7.39 -25.29 -23.27
C MET A 364 7.11 -26.42 -22.28
#